data_AF-A0A8D0CRV9-F1
#
_entry.id   AF-A0A8D0CRV9-F1
#
_cell.length_a   1.000
_cell.length_b   1.000
_cell.length_c   1.000
_cell.angle_alpha   90.00
_cell.angle_beta   90.00
_cell.angle_gamma   90.00
#
_symmetry.space_group_name_H-M   'P 1'
#
loop_
_entity.id
_entity.type
_entity.pdbx_description
1 polymer ?
#
loop_
_entity_poly.entity_id
_entity_poly.type
_entity_poly.pdbx_seq_one_letter_code
_entity_poly.pdbx_strand_id
1 'polypeptide(L)'
;LFKSSMAKLLLGVFVVYMLHTAWLLYGFLNTKPCDGSTGEYCITSYLTARPRLQLSVFTCLMPDNSQLHLAVKIDPFDPHSTFERQVNISLPEQTRANGTLYAVVYVHKAGVSPLDDGREVHYAAQLTTYITPTHTHTEGPSPRSENPVSHWRPHLSITMMSEDFTFNKAGLPSDVRRYMRVSQDGRQMIYLPLLLVNELSFRVRDLLEISSSTVQLPLTVSYEGISLRGFRFWVHLQDVVYSLRQFGFTEENIDEIKETLVGSNLYLLVLTALITALQLICEFLALKNDFSSWRKKKSMAGMSRKSVLWRSLSTLLIFLHLLEETSLLVLLPVGLGACVEVWKVFKVFKIPLQWKSSKLHASRYLSYLVYPLCISGAIFSLAYLRQKSYYSWLVNSLVTGELTSIICLSETSSSV
;
A
#
# COMPACT_ATOMS: atom_id res chain seq x y z
N LEU A 1 6.19 -16.59 -40.70
CA LEU A 1 5.13 -15.57 -40.93
C LEU A 1 4.22 -15.36 -39.71
N PHE A 2 3.62 -16.40 -39.11
CA PHE A 2 2.66 -16.28 -37.99
C PHE A 2 3.19 -15.54 -36.73
N LYS A 3 4.46 -15.71 -36.36
CA LYS A 3 5.08 -15.03 -35.20
C LYS A 3 5.22 -13.51 -35.35
N SER A 4 5.43 -13.01 -36.58
CA SER A 4 5.56 -11.56 -36.83
C SER A 4 4.19 -10.88 -36.81
N SER A 5 3.16 -11.54 -37.32
CA SER A 5 1.78 -11.05 -37.28
C SER A 5 1.25 -10.96 -35.85
N MET A 6 1.49 -11.98 -35.00
CA MET A 6 1.11 -11.94 -33.59
C MET A 6 1.84 -10.86 -32.79
N ALA A 7 3.12 -10.61 -33.06
CA ALA A 7 3.87 -9.54 -32.41
C ALA A 7 3.33 -8.15 -32.77
N LYS A 8 2.95 -7.94 -34.04
CA LYS A 8 2.31 -6.69 -34.50
C LYS A 8 0.93 -6.49 -33.87
N LEU A 9 0.13 -7.56 -33.75
CA LEU A 9 -1.17 -7.51 -33.08
C LEU A 9 -1.01 -7.11 -31.60
N LEU A 10 -0.10 -7.77 -30.88
CA LEU A 10 0.17 -7.47 -29.46
C LEU A 10 0.67 -6.03 -29.27
N LEU A 11 1.54 -5.55 -30.17
CA LEU A 11 1.99 -4.17 -30.16
C LEU A 11 0.82 -3.19 -30.40
N GLY A 12 -0.08 -3.50 -31.33
CA GLY A 12 -1.28 -2.70 -31.57
C GLY A 12 -2.20 -2.63 -30.34
N VAL A 13 -2.49 -3.77 -29.71
CA VAL A 13 -3.28 -3.80 -28.47
C VAL A 13 -2.62 -3.00 -27.36
N PHE A 14 -1.30 -3.13 -27.21
CA PHE A 14 -0.55 -2.37 -26.22
C PHE A 14 -0.64 -0.86 -26.44
N VAL A 15 -0.51 -0.37 -27.68
CA VAL A 15 -0.64 1.06 -28.00
C VAL A 15 -2.05 1.56 -27.71
N VAL A 16 -3.08 0.81 -28.10
CA VAL A 16 -4.49 1.15 -27.79
C VAL A 16 -4.70 1.22 -26.28
N TYR A 17 -4.16 0.27 -25.52
CA TYR A 17 -4.21 0.28 -24.07
C TYR A 17 -3.52 1.51 -23.46
N MET A 18 -2.34 1.88 -23.95
CA MET A 18 -1.61 3.08 -23.48
C MET A 18 -2.39 4.36 -23.77
N LEU A 19 -2.98 4.49 -24.97
CA LEU A 19 -3.83 5.64 -25.32
C LEU A 19 -5.10 5.71 -24.46
N HIS A 20 -5.75 4.56 -24.23
CA HIS A 20 -6.90 4.47 -23.35
C HIS A 20 -6.54 4.86 -21.90
N THR A 21 -5.38 4.41 -21.42
CA THR A 21 -4.89 4.75 -20.08
C THR A 21 -4.57 6.24 -19.97
N ALA A 22 -3.94 6.83 -20.99
CA ALA A 22 -3.69 8.27 -21.04
C ALA A 22 -4.99 9.09 -21.08
N TRP A 23 -6.00 8.62 -21.82
CA TRP A 23 -7.33 9.25 -21.84
C TRP A 23 -8.03 9.19 -20.48
N LEU A 24 -7.98 8.03 -19.81
CA LEU A 24 -8.51 7.88 -18.45
C LEU A 24 -7.79 8.79 -17.45
N LEU A 25 -6.46 8.85 -17.52
CA LEU A 25 -5.65 9.73 -16.66
C LEU A 25 -5.96 11.20 -16.93
N TYR A 26 -6.17 11.58 -18.19
CA TYR A 26 -6.59 12.93 -18.54
C TYR A 26 -7.97 13.26 -17.95
N GLY A 27 -8.95 12.36 -18.07
CA GLY A 27 -10.28 12.54 -17.45
C GLY A 27 -10.25 12.52 -15.92
N PHE A 28 -9.25 11.86 -15.33
CA PHE A 28 -8.99 11.90 -13.90
C PHE A 28 -8.51 13.29 -13.45
N LEU A 29 -7.53 13.87 -14.17
CA LEU A 29 -6.95 15.17 -13.83
C LEU A 29 -7.86 16.35 -14.23
N ASN A 30 -8.63 16.21 -15.30
CA ASN A 30 -9.45 17.27 -15.87
C ASN A 30 -10.93 16.86 -15.92
N THR A 31 -11.61 17.00 -14.77
CA THR A 31 -13.06 16.89 -14.68
C THR A 31 -13.71 18.15 -15.25
N LYS A 32 -14.57 18.00 -16.26
CA LYS A 32 -15.33 19.12 -16.82
C LYS A 32 -16.46 19.52 -15.84
N PRO A 33 -16.62 20.82 -15.54
CA PRO A 33 -17.75 21.30 -14.75
C PRO A 33 -19.07 21.13 -15.52
N CYS A 34 -20.18 21.07 -14.79
CA CYS A 34 -21.51 20.99 -15.39
C CYS A 34 -21.90 22.33 -16.05
N ASP A 35 -22.37 22.27 -17.30
CA ASP A 35 -22.81 23.45 -18.04
C ASP A 35 -24.34 23.61 -17.91
N GLY A 36 -24.76 24.48 -17.00
CA GLY A 36 -26.17 24.74 -16.71
C GLY A 36 -26.97 25.36 -17.86
N SER A 37 -26.31 25.81 -18.94
CA SER A 37 -26.98 26.37 -20.12
C SER A 37 -27.67 25.31 -21.00
N THR A 38 -27.27 24.05 -20.86
CA THR A 38 -27.73 22.93 -21.72
C THR A 38 -28.97 22.20 -21.19
N GLY A 39 -29.55 22.65 -20.06
CA GLY A 39 -30.71 22.01 -19.43
C GLY A 39 -30.40 20.73 -18.65
N GLU A 40 -29.12 20.43 -18.42
CA GLU A 40 -28.69 19.30 -17.59
C GLU A 40 -28.89 19.57 -16.09
N TYR A 41 -29.28 18.54 -15.33
CA TYR A 41 -29.41 18.63 -13.87
C TYR A 41 -28.01 18.61 -13.22
N CYS A 42 -27.51 19.81 -12.89
CA CYS A 42 -26.25 19.99 -12.17
C CYS A 42 -26.41 19.82 -10.66
N ILE A 43 -25.39 19.26 -10.03
CA ILE A 43 -25.25 19.15 -8.57
C ILE A 43 -24.24 20.22 -8.13
N THR A 44 -24.68 21.13 -7.25
CA THR A 44 -23.89 22.27 -6.77
C THR A 44 -23.36 22.02 -5.34
N SER A 45 -22.31 22.74 -4.95
CA SER A 45 -21.74 22.62 -3.61
C SER A 45 -22.63 23.30 -2.57
N TYR A 46 -22.80 22.68 -1.41
CA TYR A 46 -23.40 23.34 -0.24
C TYR A 46 -22.60 24.56 0.21
N LEU A 47 -21.28 24.59 -0.04
CA LEU A 47 -20.38 25.70 0.33
C LEU A 47 -20.57 26.95 -0.54
N THR A 48 -21.17 26.82 -1.72
CA THR A 48 -21.40 27.95 -2.64
C THR A 48 -22.30 29.03 -2.01
N ALA A 49 -23.23 28.63 -1.13
CA ALA A 49 -24.10 29.55 -0.39
C ALA A 49 -23.40 30.27 0.78
N ARG A 50 -22.10 29.99 1.03
CA ARG A 50 -21.32 30.49 2.17
C ARG A 50 -22.06 30.35 3.52
N PRO A 51 -22.53 29.13 3.87
CA PRO A 51 -23.21 28.92 5.15
C PRO A 51 -22.25 29.15 6.32
N ARG A 52 -22.79 29.59 7.47
CA ARG A 52 -22.02 29.65 8.72
C ARG A 52 -21.89 28.22 9.27
N LEU A 53 -20.69 27.67 9.19
CA LEU A 53 -20.38 26.31 9.62
C LEU A 53 -19.65 26.30 10.96
N GLN A 54 -19.77 25.16 11.64
CA GLN A 54 -19.06 24.84 12.86
C GLN A 54 -18.41 23.45 12.68
N LEU A 55 -17.16 23.32 13.11
CA LEU A 55 -16.45 22.04 13.17
C LEU A 55 -16.35 21.60 14.63
N SER A 56 -16.81 20.39 14.91
CA SER A 56 -16.84 19.82 16.25
C SER A 56 -16.21 18.42 16.22
N VAL A 57 -15.18 18.19 17.03
CA VAL A 57 -14.55 16.88 17.19
C VAL A 57 -14.98 16.29 18.53
N PHE A 58 -15.57 15.11 18.50
CA PHE A 58 -15.96 14.36 19.69
C PHE A 58 -15.12 13.10 19.84
N THR A 59 -14.93 12.66 21.07
CA THR A 59 -14.37 11.34 21.39
C THR A 59 -15.46 10.40 21.89
N CYS A 60 -15.35 9.14 21.50
CA CYS A 60 -16.33 8.12 21.85
C CYS A 60 -15.70 6.72 21.83
N LEU A 61 -16.30 5.77 22.56
CA LEU A 61 -15.83 4.38 22.59
C LEU A 61 -16.36 3.57 21.40
N MET A 62 -17.59 3.89 20.96
CA MET A 62 -18.23 3.30 19.79
C MET A 62 -18.95 4.41 19.01
N PRO A 63 -18.69 4.57 17.69
CA PRO A 63 -19.28 5.65 16.89
C PRO A 63 -20.81 5.72 16.92
N ASP A 64 -21.49 4.56 16.91
CA ASP A 64 -22.95 4.51 16.68
C ASP A 64 -23.82 4.40 17.95
N ASN A 65 -23.22 4.17 19.12
CA ASN A 65 -23.99 3.81 20.33
C ASN A 65 -23.37 4.27 21.66
N SER A 66 -22.53 5.31 21.64
CA SER A 66 -21.88 5.80 22.87
C SER A 66 -22.00 7.30 23.05
N GLN A 67 -21.83 7.75 24.30
CA GLN A 67 -21.87 9.18 24.64
C GLN A 67 -20.70 9.91 23.97
N LEU A 68 -21.02 11.02 23.31
CA LEU A 68 -20.06 11.87 22.63
C LEU A 68 -19.47 12.87 23.62
N HIS A 69 -18.15 12.82 23.83
CA HIS A 69 -17.44 13.81 24.64
C HIS A 69 -16.79 14.84 23.73
N LEU A 70 -17.15 16.12 23.89
CA LEU A 70 -16.60 17.19 23.05
C LEU A 70 -15.10 17.38 23.34
N ALA A 71 -14.26 17.20 22.33
CA ALA A 71 -12.83 17.45 22.41
C ALA A 71 -12.47 18.85 21.87
N VAL A 72 -12.93 19.18 20.66
CA VAL A 72 -12.61 20.46 20.00
C VAL A 72 -13.87 21.05 19.38
N LYS A 73 -14.08 22.36 19.56
CA LYS A 73 -15.11 23.13 18.88
C LYS A 73 -14.49 24.36 18.22
N ILE A 74 -14.80 24.56 16.94
CA ILE A 74 -14.31 25.66 16.11
C ILE A 74 -15.53 26.37 15.50
N ASP A 75 -15.71 27.62 15.92
CA ASP A 75 -16.82 28.49 15.54
C ASP A 75 -16.31 29.96 15.56
N PRO A 76 -16.34 30.69 14.43
CA PRO A 76 -16.74 30.24 13.09
C PRO A 76 -15.70 29.32 12.45
N PHE A 77 -16.16 28.29 11.73
CA PHE A 77 -15.29 27.45 10.91
C PHE A 77 -15.30 27.96 9.45
N ASP A 78 -14.12 28.31 8.93
CA ASP A 78 -13.93 28.69 7.52
C ASP A 78 -13.29 27.51 6.74
N PRO A 79 -14.03 26.89 5.80
CA PRO A 79 -13.55 25.81 4.94
C PRO A 79 -12.26 26.09 4.16
N HIS A 80 -11.95 27.35 3.87
CA HIS A 80 -10.79 27.71 3.05
C HIS A 80 -9.53 27.99 3.86
N SER A 81 -9.67 28.20 5.17
CA SER A 81 -8.56 28.48 6.08
C SER A 81 -7.96 27.20 6.65
N THR A 82 -6.64 27.13 6.77
CA THR A 82 -5.96 26.04 7.49
C THR A 82 -5.86 26.40 8.98
N PHE A 83 -5.91 25.39 9.85
CA PHE A 83 -5.64 25.59 11.27
C PHE A 83 -4.97 24.36 11.88
N GLU A 84 -4.30 24.58 13.00
CA GLU A 84 -3.75 23.52 13.83
C GLU A 84 -4.03 23.86 15.30
N ARG A 85 -4.55 22.88 16.05
CA ARG A 85 -4.92 23.08 17.46
C ARG A 85 -4.62 21.85 18.30
N GLN A 86 -3.84 22.04 19.35
CA GLN A 86 -3.54 21.00 20.33
C GLN A 86 -4.53 21.04 21.49
N VAL A 87 -5.06 19.89 21.88
CA VAL A 87 -5.99 19.72 23.00
C VAL A 87 -5.65 18.45 23.76
N ASN A 88 -5.75 18.50 25.10
CA ASN A 88 -5.55 17.31 25.93
C ASN A 88 -6.87 16.55 26.09
N ILE A 89 -6.86 15.27 25.74
CA ILE A 89 -8.02 14.38 25.78
C ILE A 89 -7.93 13.49 27.01
N SER A 90 -9.02 13.40 27.77
CA SER A 90 -9.14 12.46 28.87
C SER A 90 -9.47 11.06 28.35
N LEU A 91 -8.73 10.05 28.82
CA LEU A 91 -8.89 8.67 28.41
C LEU A 91 -9.86 7.93 29.35
N PRO A 92 -10.95 7.35 28.81
CA PRO A 92 -11.83 6.48 29.59
C PRO A 92 -11.09 5.27 30.18
N GLU A 93 -11.60 4.74 31.29
CA GLU A 93 -11.07 3.51 31.90
C GLU A 93 -11.07 2.34 30.94
N GLN A 94 -12.10 2.20 30.09
CA GLN A 94 -12.14 1.15 29.08
C GLN A 94 -10.98 1.26 28.09
N THR A 95 -10.64 2.47 27.65
CA THR A 95 -9.51 2.71 26.74
C THR A 95 -8.18 2.36 27.39
N ARG A 96 -7.99 2.73 28.66
CA ARG A 96 -6.80 2.37 29.45
C ARG A 96 -6.69 0.86 29.70
N ALA A 97 -7.82 0.17 29.74
CA ALA A 97 -7.92 -1.28 29.83
C ALA A 97 -7.90 -1.97 28.45
N ASN A 98 -7.07 -1.48 27.52
CA ASN A 98 -6.99 -1.98 26.15
C ASN A 98 -8.34 -1.93 25.41
N GLY A 99 -8.95 -0.74 25.42
CA GLY A 99 -10.15 -0.44 24.63
C GLY A 99 -9.84 0.47 23.46
N THR A 100 -10.68 0.43 22.43
CA THR A 100 -10.58 1.34 21.29
C THR A 100 -11.22 2.69 21.60
N LEU A 101 -10.56 3.79 21.25
CA LEU A 101 -11.15 5.13 21.27
C LEU A 101 -11.25 5.66 19.84
N TYR A 102 -12.36 6.31 19.53
CA TYR A 102 -12.63 6.94 18.24
C TYR A 102 -12.77 8.45 18.39
N ALA A 103 -12.28 9.19 17.40
CA ALA A 103 -12.63 10.57 17.15
C ALA A 103 -13.71 10.62 16.07
N VAL A 104 -14.82 11.31 16.33
CA VAL A 104 -15.84 11.60 15.34
C VAL A 104 -15.82 13.09 15.05
N VAL A 105 -15.45 13.43 13.82
CA VAL A 105 -15.40 14.80 13.32
C VAL A 105 -16.73 15.12 12.68
N TYR A 106 -17.37 16.20 13.11
CA TYR A 106 -18.62 16.71 12.55
C TYR A 106 -18.41 18.09 11.93
N VAL A 107 -18.97 18.29 10.75
CA VAL A 107 -19.15 19.58 10.11
C VAL A 107 -20.66 19.82 9.97
N HIS A 108 -21.15 20.85 10.64
CA HIS A 108 -22.59 21.14 10.74
C HIS A 108 -22.85 22.65 10.76
N LYS A 109 -24.11 23.05 10.67
CA LYS A 109 -24.53 24.45 10.74
C LYS A 109 -24.22 25.04 12.13
N ALA A 110 -23.64 26.25 12.16
CA ALA A 110 -23.35 26.96 13.40
C ALA A 110 -24.64 27.25 14.19
N GLY A 111 -24.58 27.00 15.50
CA GLY A 111 -25.70 27.23 16.43
C GLY A 111 -26.71 26.08 16.57
N VAL A 112 -26.55 24.98 15.82
CA VAL A 112 -27.34 23.75 15.96
C VAL A 112 -26.43 22.64 16.48
N SER A 113 -26.94 21.72 17.31
CA SER A 113 -26.21 20.51 17.70
C SER A 113 -25.96 19.64 16.46
N PRO A 114 -24.81 18.98 16.31
CA PRO A 114 -24.57 18.06 15.18
C PRO A 114 -25.71 17.06 15.02
N LEU A 115 -26.09 16.39 16.12
CA LEU A 115 -27.13 15.34 16.13
C LEU A 115 -28.53 15.80 15.66
N ASP A 116 -28.81 17.10 15.68
CA ASP A 116 -30.09 17.67 15.24
C ASP A 116 -30.03 18.21 13.79
N ASP A 117 -28.84 18.32 13.19
CA ASP A 117 -28.64 18.88 11.85
C ASP A 117 -28.78 17.80 10.77
N GLY A 118 -29.90 17.81 10.04
CA GLY A 118 -30.13 16.90 8.92
C GLY A 118 -29.18 17.07 7.71
N ARG A 119 -28.34 18.11 7.70
CA ARG A 119 -27.32 18.37 6.66
C ARG A 119 -25.89 18.24 7.21
N GLU A 120 -25.70 17.56 8.33
CA GLU A 120 -24.37 17.28 8.87
C GLU A 120 -23.55 16.31 8.02
N VAL A 121 -22.23 16.45 8.11
CA VAL A 121 -21.27 15.46 7.61
C VAL A 121 -20.37 15.04 8.75
N HIS A 122 -20.22 13.73 8.92
CA HIS A 122 -19.34 13.18 9.93
C HIS A 122 -18.37 12.15 9.37
N TYR A 123 -17.22 12.03 10.01
CA TYR A 123 -16.23 10.98 9.75
C TYR A 123 -15.68 10.47 11.07
N ALA A 124 -15.64 9.14 11.25
CA ALA A 124 -15.09 8.50 12.42
C ALA A 124 -13.70 7.93 12.13
N ALA A 125 -12.71 8.29 12.95
CA ALA A 125 -11.34 7.79 12.86
C ALA A 125 -10.91 7.17 14.19
N GLN A 126 -10.14 6.10 14.12
CA GLN A 126 -9.63 5.43 15.32
C GLN A 126 -8.44 6.21 15.89
N LEU A 127 -8.47 6.54 17.18
CA LEU A 127 -7.38 7.23 17.90
C LEU A 127 -6.41 6.27 18.58
N THR A 128 -6.81 5.02 18.79
CA THR A 128 -5.93 4.00 19.38
C THR A 128 -5.66 2.86 18.41
N THR A 129 -4.47 2.26 18.45
CA THR A 129 -4.11 1.13 17.60
C THR A 129 -3.37 0.07 18.41
N TYR A 130 -3.57 -1.21 18.07
CA TYR A 130 -2.85 -2.30 18.70
C TYR A 130 -1.62 -2.65 17.88
N ILE A 131 -0.47 -2.65 18.52
CA ILE A 131 0.78 -3.08 17.90
C ILE A 131 1.42 -4.10 18.84
N THR A 132 1.83 -5.22 18.28
CA THR A 132 2.69 -6.17 18.96
C THR A 132 4.09 -5.60 19.01
N PRO A 133 4.78 -5.58 20.17
CA PRO A 133 6.15 -5.10 20.23
C PRO A 133 7.02 -5.91 19.24
N THR A 134 7.51 -5.24 18.20
CA THR A 134 8.50 -5.80 17.28
C THR A 134 9.74 -6.12 18.11
N HIS A 135 10.35 -7.31 17.92
CA HIS A 135 11.65 -7.63 18.48
C HIS A 135 12.70 -6.67 17.89
N THR A 136 12.80 -5.45 18.42
CA THR A 136 14.01 -4.67 18.25
C THR A 136 15.09 -5.46 18.96
N HIS A 137 16.07 -5.97 18.21
CA HIS A 137 17.33 -6.46 18.74
C HIS A 137 18.07 -5.29 19.39
N THR A 138 17.58 -4.84 20.53
CA THR A 138 18.29 -3.94 21.43
C THR A 138 18.74 -4.83 22.57
N GLU A 139 20.05 -5.06 22.66
CA GLU A 139 20.68 -5.72 23.80
C GLU A 139 20.34 -4.93 25.07
N GLY A 140 19.28 -5.36 25.76
CA GLY A 140 18.81 -4.80 27.00
C GLY A 140 18.08 -5.88 27.80
N PRO A 141 18.35 -6.04 29.10
CA PRO A 141 17.75 -7.10 29.89
C PRO A 141 16.33 -6.69 30.32
N SER A 142 15.33 -7.00 29.49
CA SER A 142 13.94 -7.04 29.93
C SER A 142 13.13 -7.98 29.01
N PRO A 143 12.57 -9.08 29.54
CA PRO A 143 11.50 -9.80 28.85
C PRO A 143 10.23 -8.94 28.98
N ARG A 144 10.06 -7.94 28.11
CA ARG A 144 8.77 -7.26 28.00
C ARG A 144 7.77 -8.29 27.46
N SER A 145 6.68 -8.50 28.20
CA SER A 145 5.67 -9.49 27.86
C SER A 145 5.20 -9.30 26.42
N GLU A 146 5.08 -10.40 25.67
CA GLU A 146 4.58 -10.47 24.28
C GLU A 146 3.12 -10.00 24.09
N ASN A 147 2.52 -9.39 25.12
CA ASN A 147 1.15 -8.93 25.08
C ASN A 147 1.05 -7.67 24.21
N PRO A 148 0.08 -7.60 23.29
CA PRO A 148 -0.15 -6.41 22.48
C PRO A 148 -0.49 -5.23 23.39
N VAL A 149 0.16 -4.09 23.16
CA VAL A 149 -0.06 -2.84 23.91
C VAL A 149 -0.85 -1.86 23.03
N SER A 150 -1.79 -1.15 23.64
CA SER A 150 -2.54 -0.10 22.96
C SER A 150 -1.68 1.16 22.83
N HIS A 151 -1.69 1.73 21.63
CA HIS A 151 -0.93 2.93 21.29
C HIS A 151 -1.89 4.07 20.93
N TRP A 152 -1.53 5.29 21.30
CA TRP A 152 -2.25 6.53 21.05
C TRP A 152 -1.73 7.24 19.80
N ARG A 153 -2.67 7.76 19.00
CA ARG A 153 -2.39 8.61 17.84
C ARG A 153 -2.48 10.09 18.24
N PRO A 154 -1.36 10.82 18.32
CA PRO A 154 -1.37 12.21 18.77
C PRO A 154 -1.78 13.22 17.68
N HIS A 155 -1.79 12.83 16.40
CA HIS A 155 -2.14 13.72 15.29
C HIS A 155 -3.42 13.27 14.59
N LEU A 156 -4.40 14.17 14.50
CA LEU A 156 -5.64 13.99 13.74
C LEU A 156 -5.70 15.04 12.62
N SER A 157 -5.27 14.62 11.43
CA SER A 157 -5.28 15.46 10.24
C SER A 157 -6.61 15.34 9.51
N ILE A 158 -7.37 16.42 9.44
CA ILE A 158 -8.68 16.49 8.81
C ILE A 158 -8.54 17.19 7.46
N THR A 159 -9.12 16.62 6.40
CA THR A 159 -9.15 17.24 5.08
C THR A 159 -10.58 17.33 4.56
N MET A 160 -10.89 18.43 3.87
CA MET A 160 -12.22 18.63 3.28
C MET A 160 -12.10 19.21 1.87
N MET A 161 -12.93 18.74 0.95
CA MET A 161 -13.04 19.38 -0.37
C MET A 161 -13.73 20.74 -0.21
N SER A 162 -12.95 21.83 -0.24
CA SER A 162 -13.44 23.20 -0.06
C SER A 162 -13.70 23.92 -1.38
N GLU A 163 -13.24 23.38 -2.50
CA GLU A 163 -13.47 23.94 -3.84
C GLU A 163 -14.95 23.82 -4.28
N ASP A 164 -15.49 24.92 -4.80
CA ASP A 164 -16.81 24.95 -5.42
C ASP A 164 -16.74 24.33 -6.83
N PHE A 165 -17.24 23.10 -6.97
CA PHE A 165 -17.28 22.39 -8.25
C PHE A 165 -18.69 21.93 -8.58
N THR A 166 -19.14 22.07 -9.83
CA THR A 166 -20.46 21.60 -10.26
C THR A 166 -20.36 20.26 -10.97
N PHE A 167 -21.05 19.24 -10.45
CA PHE A 167 -21.05 17.91 -11.05
C PHE A 167 -22.27 17.71 -11.96
N ASN A 168 -22.06 17.11 -13.12
CA ASN A 168 -23.15 16.52 -13.88
C ASN A 168 -23.49 15.15 -13.27
N LYS A 169 -24.78 14.87 -13.02
CA LYS A 169 -25.25 13.59 -12.50
C LYS A 169 -24.79 12.38 -13.34
N ALA A 170 -24.70 12.52 -14.67
CA ALA A 170 -24.22 11.47 -15.56
C ALA A 170 -22.69 11.32 -15.57
N GLY A 171 -21.96 12.40 -15.28
CA GLY A 171 -20.50 12.46 -15.27
C GLY A 171 -19.85 12.29 -13.90
N LEU A 172 -20.62 11.93 -12.86
CA LEU A 172 -20.11 11.82 -11.50
C LEU A 172 -19.14 10.62 -11.37
N PRO A 173 -17.86 10.84 -11.04
CA PRO A 173 -16.90 9.76 -10.88
C PRO A 173 -17.26 8.83 -9.70
N SER A 174 -17.05 7.52 -9.87
CA SER A 174 -17.39 6.51 -8.86
C SER A 174 -16.58 6.64 -7.57
N ASP A 175 -15.36 7.17 -7.66
CA ASP A 175 -14.46 7.47 -6.54
C ASP A 175 -15.07 8.53 -5.61
N VAL A 176 -15.60 9.62 -6.17
CA VAL A 176 -16.23 10.70 -5.39
C VAL A 176 -17.62 10.29 -4.88
N ARG A 177 -18.36 9.51 -5.67
CA ARG A 177 -19.74 9.11 -5.37
C ARG A 177 -19.91 8.42 -4.02
N ARG A 178 -18.89 7.70 -3.53
CA ARG A 178 -18.92 7.00 -2.23
C ARG A 178 -18.89 7.94 -1.03
N TYR A 179 -18.28 9.10 -1.18
CA TYR A 179 -18.13 10.11 -0.13
C TYR A 179 -19.19 11.22 -0.24
N MET A 180 -19.84 11.32 -1.40
CA MET A 180 -20.83 12.35 -1.69
C MET A 180 -22.20 12.01 -1.13
N ARG A 181 -22.66 12.81 -0.16
CA ARG A 181 -24.07 12.86 0.25
C ARG A 181 -24.76 13.99 -0.49
N VAL A 182 -25.81 13.67 -1.22
CA VAL A 182 -26.61 14.66 -1.97
C VAL A 182 -27.89 14.94 -1.20
N SER A 183 -28.18 16.22 -1.00
CA SER A 183 -29.42 16.73 -0.43
C SER A 183 -30.19 17.51 -1.50
N GLN A 184 -31.52 17.51 -1.42
CA GLN A 184 -32.36 18.28 -2.33
C GLN A 184 -32.75 19.60 -1.66
N ASP A 185 -32.47 20.71 -2.32
CA ASP A 185 -32.90 22.04 -1.88
C ASP A 185 -33.82 22.66 -2.95
N GLY A 186 -35.12 22.38 -2.81
CA GLY A 186 -36.12 22.77 -3.80
C GLY A 186 -35.92 22.08 -5.16
N ARG A 187 -35.51 22.85 -6.18
CA ARG A 187 -35.26 22.34 -7.56
C ARG A 187 -33.79 22.04 -7.83
N GLN A 188 -32.88 22.43 -6.93
CA GLN A 188 -31.44 22.23 -7.10
C GLN A 188 -30.96 21.04 -6.25
N MET A 189 -30.07 20.23 -6.81
CA MET A 189 -29.37 19.17 -6.09
C MET A 189 -28.10 19.77 -5.50
N ILE A 190 -27.93 19.66 -4.19
CA ILE A 190 -26.72 20.14 -3.51
C ILE A 190 -25.96 18.96 -2.92
N TYR A 191 -24.64 18.93 -3.03
CA TYR A 191 -23.81 17.97 -2.31
C TYR A 191 -23.25 18.59 -1.04
N LEU A 192 -23.25 17.80 0.04
CA LEU A 192 -22.65 18.17 1.31
C LEU A 192 -21.12 18.12 1.22
N PRO A 193 -20.38 18.89 2.04
CA PRO A 193 -18.93 18.93 2.01
C PRO A 193 -18.32 17.54 2.17
N LEU A 194 -17.32 17.22 1.36
CA LEU A 194 -16.68 15.91 1.40
C LEU A 194 -15.56 15.92 2.45
N LEU A 195 -15.84 15.36 3.62
CA LEU A 195 -14.93 15.29 4.76
C LEU A 195 -14.18 13.95 4.80
N LEU A 196 -12.86 13.99 4.99
CA LEU A 196 -12.03 12.82 5.25
C LEU A 196 -11.05 13.10 6.40
N VAL A 197 -10.66 12.03 7.09
CA VAL A 197 -9.48 12.04 7.94
C VAL A 197 -8.32 11.48 7.14
N ASN A 198 -7.21 12.21 7.17
CA ASN A 198 -6.01 11.91 6.41
C ASN A 198 -5.17 10.82 7.10
N GLU A 199 -5.51 9.56 6.82
CA GLU A 199 -4.77 8.35 7.25
C GLU A 199 -3.35 8.24 6.65
N LEU A 200 -3.00 9.04 5.64
CA LEU A 200 -1.67 9.02 5.02
C LEU A 200 -0.65 9.86 5.78
N SER A 201 -1.13 10.84 6.57
CA SER A 201 -0.29 11.58 7.51
C SER A 201 0.09 10.75 8.75
N PHE A 202 -0.63 9.66 9.00
CA PHE A 202 -0.39 8.77 10.13
C PHE A 202 0.83 7.87 9.92
N ARG A 203 1.71 7.87 10.93
CA ARG A 203 2.86 6.97 11.07
C ARG A 203 2.82 6.20 12.38
N VAL A 204 3.34 4.99 12.34
CA VAL A 204 3.59 4.10 13.47
C VAL A 204 4.63 4.70 14.41
N ARG A 205 5.67 5.38 13.89
CA ARG A 205 6.73 5.99 14.72
C ARG A 205 6.25 7.13 15.63
N ASP A 206 5.13 7.77 15.29
CA ASP A 206 4.58 8.90 16.03
C ASP A 206 3.59 8.45 17.13
N LEU A 207 3.40 7.14 17.28
CA LEU A 207 2.50 6.56 18.27
C LEU A 207 3.07 6.62 19.69
N LEU A 208 2.21 6.88 20.66
CA LEU A 208 2.58 6.91 22.08
C LEU A 208 1.99 5.71 22.81
N GLU A 209 2.79 5.00 23.60
CA GLU A 209 2.30 3.87 24.38
C GLU A 209 1.30 4.31 25.47
N ILE A 210 0.15 3.63 25.56
CA ILE A 210 -0.86 3.90 26.59
C ILE A 210 -0.57 3.00 27.79
N SER A 211 -0.25 3.63 28.92
CA SER A 211 -0.13 2.96 30.22
C SER A 211 -1.45 3.08 31.00
N SER A 212 -1.70 2.13 31.91
CA SER A 212 -2.90 2.14 32.77
C SER A 212 -3.02 3.40 33.65
N SER A 213 -1.89 4.06 33.95
CA SER A 213 -1.80 5.29 34.74
C SER A 213 -2.02 6.58 33.93
N THR A 214 -1.99 6.52 32.59
CA THR A 214 -2.08 7.71 31.75
C THR A 214 -3.52 8.17 31.62
N VAL A 215 -3.88 9.27 32.29
CA VAL A 215 -5.27 9.80 32.29
C VAL A 215 -5.54 10.77 31.14
N GLN A 216 -4.55 11.55 30.73
CA GLN A 216 -4.68 12.55 29.67
C GLN A 216 -3.56 12.41 28.64
N LEU A 217 -3.90 12.58 27.37
CA LEU A 217 -2.93 12.60 26.26
C LEU A 217 -3.19 13.78 25.32
N PRO A 218 -2.13 14.38 24.74
CA PRO A 218 -2.28 15.44 23.77
C PRO A 218 -2.80 14.90 22.43
N LEU A 219 -3.76 15.60 21.83
CA LEU A 219 -4.22 15.45 20.45
C LEU A 219 -4.04 16.77 19.71
N THR A 220 -3.26 16.76 18.66
CA THR A 220 -3.13 17.85 17.70
C THR A 220 -4.08 17.62 16.54
N VAL A 221 -5.09 18.47 16.44
CA VAL A 221 -6.07 18.47 15.35
C VAL A 221 -5.63 19.50 14.30
N SER A 222 -5.32 19.04 13.09
CA SER A 222 -4.99 19.89 11.96
C SER A 222 -6.09 19.82 10.89
N TYR A 223 -6.28 20.91 10.17
CA TYR A 223 -7.27 20.99 9.10
C TYR A 223 -6.69 21.66 7.84
N GLU A 224 -7.01 21.07 6.70
CA GLU A 224 -6.67 21.61 5.39
C GLU A 224 -7.81 21.43 4.37
N GLY A 225 -8.13 22.51 3.65
CA GLY A 225 -9.06 22.50 2.53
C GLY A 225 -8.36 22.13 1.22
N ILE A 226 -8.90 21.16 0.47
CA ILE A 226 -8.30 20.64 -0.76
C ILE A 226 -9.19 20.86 -2.00
N SER A 227 -8.55 20.89 -3.16
CA SER A 227 -9.22 20.91 -4.48
C SER A 227 -9.82 19.54 -4.83
N LEU A 228 -10.72 19.50 -5.81
CA LEU A 228 -11.29 18.25 -6.32
C LEU A 228 -10.20 17.30 -6.83
N ARG A 229 -9.19 17.82 -7.52
CA ARG A 229 -8.07 17.00 -8.03
C ARG A 229 -7.29 16.38 -6.88
N GLY A 230 -6.98 17.18 -5.86
CA GLY A 230 -6.31 16.73 -4.65
C GLY A 230 -7.13 15.67 -3.92
N PHE A 231 -8.44 15.90 -3.78
CA PHE A 231 -9.37 14.98 -3.15
C PHE A 231 -9.38 13.61 -3.84
N ARG A 232 -9.56 13.59 -5.16
CA ARG A 232 -9.57 12.35 -5.94
C ARG A 232 -8.24 11.60 -5.84
N PHE A 233 -7.13 12.33 -5.91
CA PHE A 233 -5.80 11.77 -5.72
C PHE A 233 -5.66 11.13 -4.34
N TRP A 234 -6.12 11.80 -3.29
CA TRP A 234 -6.06 11.30 -1.91
C TRP A 234 -6.84 10.01 -1.70
N VAL A 235 -8.07 9.95 -2.23
CA VAL A 235 -8.91 8.75 -2.16
C VAL A 235 -8.22 7.56 -2.85
N HIS A 236 -7.68 7.76 -4.06
CA HIS A 236 -6.95 6.70 -4.75
C HIS A 236 -5.67 6.26 -4.03
N LEU A 237 -4.95 7.22 -3.42
CA LEU A 237 -3.74 6.91 -2.68
C LEU A 237 -4.05 6.08 -1.42
N GLN A 238 -5.16 6.39 -0.74
CA GLN A 238 -5.67 5.59 0.37
C GLN A 238 -6.06 4.17 -0.07
N ASP A 239 -6.72 4.01 -1.22
CA ASP A 239 -7.04 2.69 -1.79
C ASP A 239 -5.77 1.87 -2.10
N VAL A 240 -4.72 2.51 -2.61
CA VAL A 240 -3.42 1.87 -2.86
C VAL A 240 -2.79 1.40 -1.55
N VAL A 241 -2.75 2.25 -0.53
CA VAL A 241 -2.21 1.87 0.79
C VAL A 241 -3.01 0.73 1.41
N TYR A 242 -4.34 0.75 1.29
CA TYR A 242 -5.19 -0.35 1.73
C TYR A 242 -4.88 -1.66 0.99
N SER A 243 -4.69 -1.60 -0.33
CA SER A 243 -4.28 -2.75 -1.14
C SER A 243 -2.90 -3.28 -0.72
N LEU A 244 -1.93 -2.41 -0.43
CA LEU A 244 -0.61 -2.81 0.08
C LEU A 244 -0.72 -3.57 1.41
N ARG A 245 -1.59 -3.12 2.33
CA ARG A 245 -1.90 -3.87 3.56
C ARG A 245 -2.46 -5.26 3.24
N GLN A 246 -3.39 -5.36 2.29
CA GLN A 246 -3.96 -6.64 1.86
C GLN A 246 -2.93 -7.59 1.23
N PHE A 247 -1.91 -7.05 0.55
CA PHE A 247 -0.79 -7.83 0.03
C PHE A 247 0.21 -8.28 1.11
N GLY A 248 0.00 -7.93 2.37
CA GLY A 248 0.82 -8.37 3.50
C GLY A 248 2.05 -7.50 3.76
N PHE A 249 2.06 -6.25 3.30
CA PHE A 249 3.10 -5.30 3.68
C PHE A 249 2.97 -4.94 5.16
N THR A 250 4.11 -4.87 5.87
CA THR A 250 4.17 -4.39 7.26
C THR A 250 3.85 -2.90 7.31
N GLU A 251 3.26 -2.43 8.41
CA GLU A 251 2.93 -1.00 8.59
C GLU A 251 4.18 -0.11 8.54
N GLU A 252 5.34 -0.62 8.98
CA GLU A 252 6.64 0.07 8.88
C GLU A 252 7.02 0.36 7.41
N ASN A 253 6.96 -0.65 6.53
CA ASN A 253 7.26 -0.48 5.11
C ASN A 253 6.23 0.43 4.40
N ILE A 254 4.97 0.34 4.80
CA ILE A 254 3.90 1.20 4.27
C ILE A 254 4.16 2.66 4.65
N ASP A 255 4.64 2.91 5.87
CA ASP A 255 4.96 4.24 6.33
C ASP A 255 6.11 4.86 5.55
N GLU A 256 7.16 4.10 5.24
CA GLU A 256 8.22 4.55 4.32
C GLU A 256 7.64 4.94 2.95
N ILE A 257 6.74 4.11 2.41
CA ILE A 257 6.06 4.41 1.14
C ILE A 257 5.25 5.71 1.26
N LYS A 258 4.47 5.91 2.32
CA LYS A 258 3.75 7.16 2.57
C LYS A 258 4.70 8.36 2.64
N GLU A 259 5.87 8.22 3.27
CA GLU A 259 6.91 9.27 3.31
C GLU A 259 7.34 9.71 1.93
N THR A 260 7.67 8.73 1.09
CA THR A 260 8.14 9.00 -0.26
C THR A 260 7.04 9.67 -1.09
N LEU A 261 5.78 9.28 -0.90
CA LEU A 261 4.63 9.80 -1.65
C LEU A 261 4.25 11.23 -1.24
N VAL A 262 4.27 11.54 0.04
CA VAL A 262 3.84 12.85 0.57
C VAL A 262 5.00 13.85 0.59
N GLY A 263 6.22 13.40 0.89
CA GLY A 263 7.38 14.26 1.10
C GLY A 263 8.21 14.57 -0.16
N SER A 264 8.02 13.83 -1.26
CA SER A 264 8.84 14.01 -2.46
C SER A 264 8.22 14.97 -3.48
N ASN A 265 9.07 15.64 -4.25
CA ASN A 265 8.63 16.33 -5.45
C ASN A 265 7.99 15.34 -6.43
N LEU A 266 6.77 15.63 -6.88
CA LEU A 266 6.01 14.78 -7.80
C LEU A 266 6.81 14.42 -9.07
N TYR A 267 7.65 15.33 -9.56
CA TYR A 267 8.53 15.07 -10.70
C TYR A 267 9.56 13.96 -10.42
N LEU A 268 10.20 13.97 -9.25
CA LEU A 268 11.15 12.94 -8.85
C LEU A 268 10.46 11.59 -8.67
N LEU A 269 9.24 11.61 -8.11
CA LEU A 269 8.47 10.39 -7.91
C LEU A 269 8.08 9.73 -9.25
N VAL A 270 7.60 10.52 -10.20
CA VAL A 270 7.27 10.05 -11.56
C VAL A 270 8.52 9.53 -12.28
N LEU A 271 9.65 10.24 -12.16
CA LEU A 271 10.92 9.82 -12.76
C LEU A 271 11.41 8.49 -12.17
N THR A 272 11.40 8.34 -10.85
CA THR A 272 11.78 7.10 -10.17
C THR A 272 10.85 5.95 -10.57
N ALA A 273 9.54 6.18 -10.65
CA ALA A 273 8.57 5.19 -11.12
C ALA A 273 8.83 4.76 -12.57
N LEU A 274 9.23 5.70 -13.45
CA LEU A 274 9.59 5.39 -14.83
C LEU A 274 10.87 4.55 -14.89
N ILE A 275 11.90 4.91 -14.13
CA ILE A 275 13.17 4.19 -14.07
C ILE A 275 12.96 2.78 -13.53
N THR A 276 12.19 2.61 -12.45
CA THR A 276 11.90 1.28 -11.88
C THR A 276 11.06 0.44 -12.82
N ALA A 277 10.06 1.01 -13.51
CA ALA A 277 9.30 0.29 -14.53
C ALA A 277 10.19 -0.16 -15.70
N LEU A 278 11.08 0.70 -16.18
CA LEU A 278 12.03 0.34 -17.24
C LEU A 278 13.00 -0.75 -16.78
N GLN A 279 13.51 -0.67 -15.55
CA GLN A 279 14.35 -1.69 -14.94
C GLN A 279 13.66 -3.05 -14.91
N LEU A 280 12.41 -3.11 -14.41
CA LEU A 280 11.62 -4.34 -14.37
C LEU A 280 11.36 -4.93 -15.78
N ILE A 281 11.12 -4.07 -16.78
CA ILE A 281 10.97 -4.50 -18.17
C ILE A 281 12.29 -5.10 -18.70
N CYS A 282 13.42 -4.45 -18.43
CA CYS A 282 14.74 -4.93 -18.84
C CYS A 282 15.08 -6.28 -18.20
N GLU A 283 14.82 -6.45 -16.91
CA GLU A 283 15.01 -7.72 -16.19
C GLU A 283 14.14 -8.84 -16.77
N PHE A 284 12.87 -8.55 -17.03
CA PHE A 284 11.97 -9.51 -17.66
C PHE A 284 12.42 -9.91 -19.07
N LEU A 285 12.87 -8.94 -19.87
CA LEU A 285 13.40 -9.20 -21.21
C LEU A 285 14.69 -10.03 -21.16
N ALA A 286 15.57 -9.75 -20.21
CA ALA A 286 16.79 -10.52 -19.99
C ALA A 286 16.45 -11.98 -19.64
N LEU A 287 15.52 -12.21 -18.70
CA LEU A 287 15.07 -13.55 -18.32
C LEU A 287 14.40 -14.30 -19.48
N LYS A 288 13.57 -13.60 -20.26
CA LYS A 288 12.93 -14.17 -21.46
C LYS A 288 13.95 -14.56 -22.53
N ASN A 289 14.93 -13.70 -22.77
CA ASN A 289 15.99 -13.96 -23.74
C ASN A 289 16.83 -15.17 -23.31
N ASP A 290 17.22 -15.20 -22.05
CA ASP A 290 18.00 -16.30 -21.46
C ASP A 290 17.25 -17.63 -21.56
N PHE A 291 15.98 -17.67 -21.14
CA PHE A 291 15.14 -18.87 -21.27
C PHE A 291 14.98 -19.34 -22.73
N SER A 292 14.76 -18.41 -23.66
CA SER A 292 14.66 -18.69 -25.10
C SER A 292 15.96 -19.25 -25.68
N SER A 293 17.10 -18.71 -25.27
CA SER A 293 18.44 -19.15 -25.68
C SER A 293 18.72 -20.57 -25.19
N TRP A 294 18.51 -20.82 -23.89
CA TRP A 294 18.70 -22.14 -23.30
C TRP A 294 17.75 -23.17 -23.87
N ARG A 295 16.50 -22.84 -24.16
CA ARG A 295 15.54 -23.76 -24.81
C ARG A 295 16.05 -24.28 -26.14
N LYS A 296 16.68 -23.43 -26.98
CA LYS A 296 17.12 -23.76 -28.34
C LYS A 296 18.43 -24.55 -28.42
N LYS A 297 19.30 -24.49 -27.40
CA LYS A 297 20.58 -25.21 -27.38
C LYS A 297 20.37 -26.74 -27.33
N LYS A 298 20.83 -27.44 -28.37
CA LYS A 298 20.85 -28.92 -28.49
C LYS A 298 22.21 -29.53 -28.17
N SER A 299 23.30 -28.81 -28.45
CA SER A 299 24.66 -29.17 -28.07
C SER A 299 25.12 -28.29 -26.92
N MET A 300 25.72 -28.90 -25.89
CA MET A 300 26.30 -28.21 -24.73
C MET A 300 27.82 -28.01 -24.88
N ALA A 301 28.36 -28.17 -26.10
CA ALA A 301 29.76 -27.91 -26.39
C ALA A 301 30.07 -26.42 -26.14
N GLY A 302 31.06 -26.14 -25.30
CA GLY A 302 31.50 -24.78 -24.93
C GLY A 302 30.98 -24.25 -23.59
N MET A 303 30.19 -25.01 -22.82
CA MET A 303 29.71 -24.59 -21.49
C MET A 303 30.20 -25.54 -20.38
N SER A 304 30.88 -25.00 -19.37
CA SER A 304 31.33 -25.78 -18.22
C SER A 304 30.15 -26.15 -17.32
N ARG A 305 29.92 -27.45 -17.12
CA ARG A 305 28.87 -27.97 -16.22
C ARG A 305 29.05 -27.50 -14.79
N LYS A 306 30.30 -27.37 -14.34
CA LYS A 306 30.67 -26.86 -13.01
C LYS A 306 30.26 -25.39 -12.85
N SER A 307 30.46 -24.57 -13.89
CA SER A 307 30.08 -23.16 -13.88
C SER A 307 28.56 -22.95 -13.77
N VAL A 308 27.76 -23.78 -14.47
CA VAL A 308 26.29 -23.71 -14.39
C VAL A 308 25.79 -24.10 -12.99
N LEU A 309 26.36 -25.16 -12.41
CA LEU A 309 26.02 -25.58 -11.05
C LEU A 309 26.37 -24.50 -10.02
N TRP A 310 27.58 -23.94 -10.08
CA TRP A 310 28.03 -22.89 -9.17
C TRP A 310 27.14 -21.64 -9.27
N ARG A 311 26.83 -21.21 -10.49
CA ARG A 311 25.94 -20.05 -10.71
C ARG A 311 24.53 -20.26 -10.15
N SER A 312 23.99 -21.48 -10.28
CA SER A 312 22.69 -21.83 -9.70
C SER A 312 22.71 -21.85 -8.17
N LEU A 313 23.81 -22.34 -7.57
CA LEU A 313 23.98 -22.40 -6.13
C LEU A 313 24.08 -20.99 -5.54
N SER A 314 24.93 -20.13 -6.10
CA SER A 314 25.07 -18.75 -5.63
C SER A 314 23.77 -17.96 -5.78
N THR A 315 23.02 -18.14 -6.87
CA THR A 315 21.72 -17.45 -7.07
C THR A 315 20.65 -17.98 -6.11
N LEU A 316 20.67 -19.29 -5.83
CA LEU A 316 19.79 -19.90 -4.84
C LEU A 316 20.10 -19.38 -3.44
N LEU A 317 21.37 -19.27 -3.05
CA LEU A 317 21.78 -18.73 -1.75
C LEU A 317 21.38 -17.25 -1.60
N ILE A 318 21.56 -16.43 -2.63
CA ILE A 318 21.09 -15.04 -2.64
C ILE A 318 19.56 -15.00 -2.44
N PHE A 319 18.81 -15.87 -3.13
CA PHE A 319 17.37 -15.97 -2.94
C PHE A 319 17.00 -16.39 -1.51
N LEU A 320 17.65 -17.42 -0.94
CA LEU A 320 17.39 -17.87 0.44
C LEU A 320 17.72 -16.79 1.48
N HIS A 321 18.79 -16.02 1.25
CA HIS A 321 19.17 -14.92 2.14
C HIS A 321 18.15 -13.77 2.06
N LEU A 322 17.76 -13.35 0.86
CA LEU A 322 16.74 -12.31 0.66
C LEU A 322 15.37 -12.73 1.18
N LEU A 323 15.07 -14.03 1.21
CA LEU A 323 13.82 -14.57 1.75
C LEU A 323 13.67 -14.29 3.26
N GLU A 324 14.77 -14.07 3.99
CA GLU A 324 14.76 -13.79 5.43
C GLU A 324 14.51 -12.30 5.74
N GLU A 325 14.99 -11.39 4.89
CA GLU A 325 15.08 -9.96 5.23
C GLU A 325 14.23 -9.04 4.35
N THR A 326 13.69 -9.50 3.21
CA THR A 326 13.18 -8.58 2.17
C THR A 326 11.70 -8.68 1.82
N SER A 327 11.19 -7.57 1.27
CA SER A 327 9.81 -7.44 0.80
C SER A 327 9.53 -8.31 -0.43
N LEU A 328 8.27 -8.76 -0.54
CA LEU A 328 7.80 -9.65 -1.60
C LEU A 328 8.05 -9.11 -3.02
N LEU A 329 8.14 -7.79 -3.17
CA LEU A 329 8.42 -7.10 -4.44
C LEU A 329 9.82 -7.38 -4.98
N VAL A 330 10.82 -7.49 -4.09
CA VAL A 330 12.21 -7.82 -4.47
C VAL A 330 12.40 -9.33 -4.56
N LEU A 331 11.69 -10.09 -3.71
CA LEU A 331 11.74 -11.55 -3.68
C LEU A 331 11.21 -12.17 -4.99
N LEU A 332 10.17 -11.59 -5.60
CA LEU A 332 9.54 -12.13 -6.80
C LEU A 332 10.49 -12.22 -8.01
N PRO A 333 11.17 -11.14 -8.47
CA PRO A 333 12.09 -11.22 -9.61
C PRO A 333 13.29 -12.12 -9.33
N VAL A 334 13.86 -12.08 -8.12
CA VAL A 334 14.99 -12.94 -7.73
C VAL A 334 14.57 -14.41 -7.68
N GLY A 335 13.38 -14.71 -7.13
CA GLY A 335 12.83 -16.05 -7.07
C GLY A 335 12.57 -16.65 -8.46
N LEU A 336 11.99 -15.86 -9.37
CA LEU A 336 11.82 -16.29 -10.78
C LEU A 336 13.17 -16.57 -11.45
N GLY A 337 14.19 -15.75 -11.19
CA GLY A 337 15.56 -15.97 -11.66
C GLY A 337 16.17 -17.26 -11.10
N ALA A 338 16.05 -17.50 -9.79
CA ALA A 338 16.54 -18.71 -9.14
C ALA A 338 15.87 -19.98 -9.70
N CYS A 339 14.54 -19.95 -9.91
CA CYS A 339 13.82 -21.05 -10.55
C CYS A 339 14.35 -21.36 -11.97
N VAL A 340 14.66 -20.33 -12.75
CA VAL A 340 15.21 -20.49 -14.11
C VAL A 340 16.63 -21.07 -14.08
N GLU A 341 17.49 -20.64 -13.15
CA GLU A 341 18.83 -21.22 -12.99
C GLU A 341 18.78 -22.69 -12.57
N VAL A 342 17.92 -23.04 -11.62
CA VAL A 342 17.67 -24.45 -11.23
C VAL A 342 17.17 -25.28 -12.41
N TRP A 343 16.27 -24.75 -13.22
CA TRP A 343 15.80 -25.41 -14.44
C TRP A 343 16.94 -25.71 -15.44
N LYS A 344 17.92 -24.81 -15.58
CA LYS A 344 19.09 -25.05 -16.44
C LYS A 344 19.93 -26.22 -15.94
N VAL A 345 20.11 -26.36 -14.63
CA VAL A 345 20.83 -27.49 -14.02
C VAL A 345 20.18 -28.82 -14.42
N PHE A 346 18.86 -28.95 -14.22
CA PHE A 346 18.11 -30.15 -14.63
C PHE A 346 18.31 -30.47 -16.12
N LYS A 347 18.32 -29.43 -16.97
CA LYS A 347 18.56 -29.58 -18.41
C LYS A 347 19.99 -30.05 -18.75
N VAL A 348 21.01 -29.53 -18.07
CA VAL A 348 22.43 -29.85 -18.32
C VAL A 348 22.80 -31.25 -17.85
N PHE A 349 22.31 -31.67 -16.69
CA PHE A 349 22.57 -32.99 -16.13
C PHE A 349 21.75 -34.11 -16.79
N LYS A 350 20.86 -33.77 -17.74
CA LYS A 350 19.95 -34.70 -18.44
C LYS A 350 19.23 -35.63 -17.46
N ILE A 351 18.90 -35.14 -16.26
CA ILE A 351 18.10 -35.89 -15.30
C ILE A 351 16.71 -36.01 -15.96
N PRO A 352 16.21 -37.22 -16.24
CA PRO A 352 14.91 -37.36 -16.87
C PRO A 352 13.84 -37.03 -15.83
N LEU A 353 13.47 -35.75 -15.70
CA LEU A 353 12.12 -35.43 -15.26
C LEU A 353 11.20 -35.94 -16.36
N GLN A 354 10.67 -37.15 -16.19
CA GLN A 354 9.60 -37.66 -17.03
C GLN A 354 8.33 -36.84 -16.76
N TRP A 355 8.29 -35.63 -17.30
CA TRP A 355 7.09 -34.83 -17.40
C TRP A 355 6.29 -35.35 -18.58
N LYS A 356 5.52 -36.42 -18.35
CA LYS A 356 4.61 -37.00 -19.35
C LYS A 356 3.42 -36.06 -19.54
N SER A 357 3.61 -35.03 -20.34
CA SER A 357 2.57 -34.05 -20.67
C SER A 357 1.74 -34.54 -21.86
N SER A 358 0.57 -35.11 -21.58
CA SER A 358 -0.49 -35.28 -22.58
C SER A 358 -1.25 -33.96 -22.66
N LYS A 359 -1.41 -33.45 -23.89
CA LYS A 359 -2.10 -32.21 -24.24
C LYS A 359 -3.58 -32.25 -23.85
N LEU A 360 -3.93 -31.83 -22.64
CA LEU A 360 -5.29 -31.32 -22.35
C LEU A 360 -5.29 -30.55 -21.02
N HIS A 361 -5.98 -29.40 -20.99
CA HIS A 361 -6.32 -28.57 -19.82
C HIS A 361 -5.24 -27.62 -19.26
N ALA A 362 -5.08 -26.46 -19.90
CA ALA A 362 -4.34 -25.31 -19.34
C ALA A 362 -4.81 -24.87 -17.93
N SER A 363 -6.05 -25.21 -17.53
CA SER A 363 -6.58 -24.95 -16.18
C SER A 363 -6.08 -25.94 -15.10
N ARG A 364 -5.64 -27.15 -15.47
CA ARG A 364 -5.02 -28.11 -14.52
C ARG A 364 -3.54 -27.86 -14.29
N TYR A 365 -2.82 -27.29 -15.27
CA TYR A 365 -1.40 -26.96 -15.12
C TYR A 365 -1.16 -25.78 -14.17
N LEU A 366 -2.09 -24.82 -14.12
CA LEU A 366 -2.05 -23.76 -13.11
C LEU A 366 -2.21 -24.35 -11.71
N SER A 367 -3.11 -25.32 -11.54
CA SER A 367 -3.31 -26.07 -10.29
C SER A 367 -2.10 -26.94 -9.90
N TYR A 368 -1.40 -27.58 -10.84
CA TYR A 368 -0.16 -28.32 -10.56
C TYR A 368 1.05 -27.45 -10.21
N LEU A 369 1.01 -26.15 -10.52
CA LEU A 369 2.00 -25.17 -10.06
C LEU A 369 1.57 -24.58 -8.71
N VAL A 370 0.28 -24.28 -8.54
CA VAL A 370 -0.30 -23.66 -7.34
C VAL A 370 -0.38 -24.64 -6.16
N TYR A 371 -0.66 -25.93 -6.38
CA TYR A 371 -0.71 -26.92 -5.30
C TYR A 371 0.65 -27.19 -4.64
N PRO A 372 1.77 -27.40 -5.35
CA PRO A 372 3.07 -27.47 -4.69
C PRO A 372 3.50 -26.12 -4.10
N LEU A 373 3.06 -24.98 -4.64
CA LEU A 373 3.33 -23.66 -4.05
C LEU A 373 2.54 -23.43 -2.75
N CYS A 374 1.29 -23.89 -2.68
CA CYS A 374 0.44 -23.84 -1.48
C CYS A 374 0.86 -24.89 -0.45
N ILE A 375 1.25 -26.10 -0.88
CA ILE A 375 1.75 -27.15 0.00
C ILE A 375 3.15 -26.80 0.50
N SER A 376 4.03 -26.24 -0.34
CA SER A 376 5.31 -25.69 0.10
C SER A 376 5.09 -24.50 1.01
N GLY A 377 4.15 -23.60 0.72
CA GLY A 377 3.78 -22.48 1.59
C GLY A 377 3.23 -22.93 2.95
N ALA A 378 2.42 -23.99 3.00
CA ALA A 378 1.87 -24.55 4.22
C ALA A 378 2.91 -25.31 5.04
N ILE A 379 3.75 -26.14 4.41
CA ILE A 379 4.87 -26.83 5.08
C ILE A 379 5.92 -25.82 5.54
N PHE A 380 6.16 -24.77 4.76
CA PHE A 380 7.07 -23.67 5.10
C PHE A 380 6.53 -22.85 6.27
N SER A 381 5.24 -22.48 6.29
CA SER A 381 4.60 -21.81 7.43
C SER A 381 4.67 -22.65 8.71
N LEU A 382 4.51 -23.97 8.61
CA LEU A 382 4.59 -24.90 9.75
C LEU A 382 6.02 -25.12 10.25
N ALA A 383 7.02 -25.08 9.37
CA ALA A 383 8.45 -25.19 9.73
C ALA A 383 9.03 -23.85 10.24
N TYR A 384 8.56 -22.72 9.69
CA TYR A 384 8.99 -21.36 10.00
C TYR A 384 8.61 -20.93 11.43
N LEU A 385 7.46 -21.38 11.93
CA LEU A 385 7.05 -21.14 13.32
C LEU A 385 7.91 -21.88 14.36
N ARG A 386 8.73 -22.87 13.96
CA ARG A 386 9.42 -23.76 14.92
C ARG A 386 10.95 -23.66 14.96
N GLN A 387 11.63 -23.11 13.94
CA GLN A 387 13.10 -23.22 13.83
C GLN A 387 13.84 -21.95 13.37
N LYS A 388 13.41 -20.76 13.82
CA LYS A 388 14.03 -19.47 13.45
C LYS A 388 15.54 -19.37 13.77
N SER A 389 16.05 -20.13 14.74
CA SER A 389 17.46 -20.04 15.20
C SER A 389 18.47 -20.84 14.35
N TYR A 390 18.15 -22.07 13.93
CA TYR A 390 19.12 -22.94 13.24
C TYR A 390 19.27 -22.63 11.75
N TYR A 391 18.19 -22.19 11.10
CA TYR A 391 18.18 -21.85 9.68
C TYR A 391 19.01 -20.60 9.38
N SER A 392 18.84 -19.53 10.17
CA SER A 392 19.60 -18.28 10.04
C SER A 392 21.11 -18.52 10.26
N TRP A 393 21.47 -19.35 11.24
CA TRP A 393 22.86 -19.76 11.47
C TRP A 393 23.48 -20.52 10.28
N LEU A 394 22.71 -21.43 9.67
CA LEU A 394 23.18 -22.24 8.55
C LEU A 394 23.34 -21.41 7.26
N VAL A 395 22.42 -20.49 6.99
CA VAL A 395 22.49 -19.57 5.84
C VAL A 395 23.68 -18.61 5.99
N ASN A 396 23.87 -17.98 7.16
CA ASN A 396 25.01 -17.10 7.41
C ASN A 396 26.35 -17.85 7.32
N SER A 397 26.41 -19.09 7.79
CA SER A 397 27.59 -19.94 7.68
C SER A 397 27.93 -20.29 6.23
N LEU A 398 26.91 -20.56 5.39
CA LEU A 398 27.10 -20.85 3.96
C LEU A 398 27.51 -19.61 3.16
N VAL A 399 26.92 -18.45 3.42
CA VAL A 399 27.30 -17.17 2.77
C VAL A 399 28.76 -16.81 3.09
N THR A 400 29.16 -16.96 4.36
CA THR A 400 30.54 -16.70 4.80
C THR A 400 31.53 -17.71 4.21
N GLY A 401 31.12 -18.98 4.04
CA GLY A 401 31.91 -20.05 3.44
C GLY A 401 32.12 -19.94 1.93
N GLU A 402 31.12 -19.47 1.17
CA GLU A 402 31.27 -19.21 -0.27
C GLU A 402 32.13 -17.98 -0.54
N LEU A 403 32.00 -16.88 0.22
CA LEU A 403 32.85 -15.70 0.05
C LEU A 403 34.33 -16.02 0.31
N THR A 404 34.62 -16.80 1.37
CA THR A 404 36.00 -17.25 1.66
C THR A 404 36.55 -18.17 0.58
N SER A 405 35.74 -19.05 -0.01
CA SER A 405 36.15 -19.89 -1.14
C SER A 405 36.41 -19.09 -2.43
N ILE A 406 35.62 -18.04 -2.69
CA ILE A 406 35.80 -17.14 -3.84
C ILE A 406 37.06 -16.28 -3.68
N ILE A 407 37.34 -15.79 -2.46
CA ILE A 407 38.58 -15.04 -2.14
C ILE A 407 39.81 -15.95 -2.30
N CYS A 408 39.77 -17.19 -1.79
CA CYS A 408 40.87 -18.14 -1.97
C CYS A 408 41.07 -18.57 -3.45
N LEU A 409 40.00 -18.65 -4.25
CA LEU A 409 40.09 -18.90 -5.69
C LEU A 409 40.60 -17.68 -6.47
N SER A 410 40.41 -16.46 -5.94
CA SER A 410 40.95 -15.22 -6.52
C SER A 410 42.45 -15.06 -6.24
N GLU A 411 42.93 -15.35 -5.02
CA GLU A 411 44.36 -15.29 -4.67
C GLU A 411 45.20 -16.34 -5.41
N THR A 412 44.62 -17.51 -5.71
CA THR A 412 45.29 -18.55 -6.50
C THR A 412 45.35 -18.24 -8.01
N SER A 413 44.54 -17.29 -8.51
CA SER A 413 44.63 -16.80 -9.89
C SER A 413 45.58 -15.61 -10.07
N SER A 414 45.99 -14.94 -8.99
CA SER A 414 46.94 -13.80 -9.04
C SER A 414 48.40 -14.22 -8.80
N SER A 415 48.66 -15.52 -8.65
CA SER A 415 49.98 -16.12 -8.38
C SER A 415 50.42 -17.08 -9.50
N VAL A 416 50.03 -16.80 -10.75
CA VAL A 416 50.56 -17.43 -11.97
C VAL A 416 50.97 -16.36 -12.97
#